data_AF-G0QGH9-F1
#
_entry.id   AF-G0QGH9-F1
#
_cell.length_a   1.000
_cell.length_b   1.000
_cell.length_c   1.000
_cell.angle_alpha   90.00
_cell.angle_beta   90.00
_cell.angle_gamma   90.00
#
_symmetry.space_group_name_H-M   'P 1'
#
loop_
_entity.id
_entity.type
_entity.pdbx_description
1 polymer ?
#
loop_
_entity_poly.entity_id
_entity_poly.type
_entity_poly.pdbx_seq_one_letter_code
_entity_poly.pdbx_strand_id
1 'polypeptide(L)' 'MSSNKSSALKKKLAKANKKAKSAPRWVSLKAFGMDRATEKSIKPRKDRHWRRNDID' A
#
# COMPACT_ATOMS: atom_id res chain seq x y z
N MET A 1 12.01 -14.61 5.16
CA MET A 1 11.47 -14.92 3.80
C MET A 1 11.78 -16.35 3.38
N SER A 2 10.87 -17.30 3.62
CA SER A 2 11.01 -18.71 3.20
C SER A 2 10.68 -18.93 1.71
N SER A 3 11.32 -19.91 1.06
CA SER A 3 11.11 -20.24 -0.37
C SER A 3 9.83 -21.06 -0.61
N ASN A 4 9.53 -22.03 0.25
CA ASN A 4 8.38 -22.94 0.09
C ASN A 4 7.15 -22.47 0.87
N LYS A 5 6.42 -21.50 0.29
CA LYS A 5 5.17 -20.98 0.87
C LYS A 5 3.93 -21.66 0.30
N SER A 6 2.93 -21.90 1.15
CA SER A 6 1.60 -22.34 0.72
C SER A 6 0.95 -21.31 -0.23
N SER A 7 0.04 -21.78 -1.09
CA SER A 7 -0.69 -20.91 -2.03
C SER A 7 -1.46 -19.80 -1.30
N ALA A 8 -2.07 -20.12 -0.16
CA ALA A 8 -2.77 -19.16 0.68
C ALA A 8 -1.84 -18.05 1.21
N LEU A 9 -0.64 -18.42 1.69
CA LEU A 9 0.34 -17.45 2.18
C LEU A 9 0.85 -16.56 1.04
N LYS A 10 1.12 -17.11 -0.15
CA LYS A 10 1.50 -16.32 -1.34
C LYS A 10 0.42 -15.28 -1.68
N LYS A 11 -0.86 -15.67 -1.68
CA LYS A 11 -1.99 -14.74 -1.92
C LYS A 11 -2.08 -13.64 -0.84
N LYS A 12 -1.89 -13.98 0.43
CA LYS A 12 -1.89 -13.01 1.55
C LYS A 12 -0.78 -11.98 1.39
N LEU A 13 0.45 -12.43 1.09
CA LEU A 13 1.60 -11.55 0.86
C LEU A 13 1.41 -10.65 -0.36
N ALA A 14 0.88 -11.19 -1.47
CA ALA A 14 0.56 -10.39 -2.65
C ALA A 14 -0.49 -9.30 -2.37
N LYS A 15 -1.54 -9.62 -1.60
CA LYS A 15 -2.56 -8.66 -1.16
C LYS A 15 -1.96 -7.59 -0.26
N ALA A 16 -1.08 -7.96 0.66
CA ALA A 16 -0.37 -7.01 1.53
C ALA A 16 0.52 -6.04 0.72
N ASN A 17 1.22 -6.53 -0.30
CA ASN A 17 2.04 -5.70 -1.18
C ASN A 17 1.18 -4.71 -1.99
N LYS A 18 0.07 -5.16 -2.57
CA LYS A 18 -0.89 -4.27 -3.27
C LYS A 18 -1.50 -3.21 -2.34
N LYS A 19 -1.75 -3.56 -1.08
CA LYS A 19 -2.29 -2.63 -0.08
C LYS A 19 -1.28 -1.54 0.32
N ALA A 20 0.01 -1.85 0.39
CA ALA A 20 1.06 -0.89 0.77
C ALA A 20 1.27 0.25 -0.25
N LYS A 21 0.88 0.06 -1.52
CA LYS A 21 0.97 1.11 -2.55
C LYS A 21 -0.02 2.25 -2.28
N SER A 22 0.44 3.50 -2.39
CA SER A 22 -0.42 4.69 -2.36
C SER A 22 -1.36 4.75 -3.56
N ALA A 23 -2.44 5.53 -3.45
CA ALA A 23 -3.28 5.84 -4.60
C ALA A 23 -2.51 6.72 -5.61
N PRO A 24 -2.78 6.59 -6.92
CA PRO A 24 -2.26 7.51 -7.92
C PRO A 24 -2.73 8.95 -7.66
N ARG A 25 -1.87 9.92 -8.02
CA ARG A 25 -2.10 11.35 -7.78
C ARG A 25 -3.43 11.85 -8.37
N TRP A 26 -3.76 11.43 -9.59
CA TRP A 26 -4.98 11.86 -10.28
C TRP A 26 -6.27 11.48 -9.53
N VAL A 27 -6.25 10.39 -8.75
CA VAL A 27 -7.42 9.99 -7.96
C VAL A 27 -7.64 10.97 -6.82
N SER A 28 -6.57 11.34 -6.10
CA SER A 28 -6.62 12.33 -5.04
C SER A 28 -7.01 13.71 -5.56
N LEU A 29 -6.53 14.10 -6.75
CA LEU A 29 -6.93 15.34 -7.41
C LEU A 29 -8.42 15.37 -7.72
N LYS A 30 -8.97 14.25 -8.21
CA LYS A 30 -10.41 14.13 -8.51
C LYS A 30 -11.28 14.24 -7.25
N ALA A 31 -10.81 13.75 -6.10
CA ALA A 31 -11.59 13.76 -4.86
C ALA A 31 -11.43 15.03 -4.01
N PHE A 32 -10.23 15.62 -3.99
CA PHE A 32 -9.91 16.73 -3.07
C PHE A 32 -9.59 18.05 -3.78
N GLY A 33 -9.48 18.06 -5.10
CA GLY A 33 -9.00 19.24 -5.85
C GLY A 33 -7.48 19.39 -5.79
N MET A 34 -6.96 20.44 -6.44
CA MET A 34 -5.51 20.65 -6.58
C MET A 34 -4.83 20.91 -5.23
N ASP A 35 -5.41 21.83 -4.44
CA ASP A 35 -4.80 22.36 -3.22
C ASP A 35 -4.78 21.35 -2.08
N ARG A 36 -5.83 20.53 -1.94
CA ARG A 36 -5.91 19.55 -0.86
C ARG A 36 -5.29 18.22 -1.23
N ALA A 37 -5.10 17.92 -2.51
CA ALA A 37 -4.50 16.66 -2.91
C ALA A 37 -3.02 16.58 -2.49
N THR A 38 -2.29 17.70 -2.40
CA THR A 38 -0.87 17.75 -1.94
C THR A 38 -0.72 17.16 -0.54
N GLU A 39 -1.66 17.46 0.34
CA GLU A 39 -1.66 17.04 1.74
C GLU A 39 -2.49 15.77 1.98
N LYS A 40 -3.58 15.59 1.24
CA LYS A 40 -4.55 14.50 1.43
C LYS A 40 -4.52 13.51 0.29
N SER A 41 -4.38 12.23 0.64
CA SER A 41 -4.51 11.10 -0.28
C SER A 41 -5.68 10.23 0.12
N ILE A 42 -6.45 9.74 -0.86
CA ILE A 42 -7.56 8.80 -0.62
C ILE A 42 -7.02 7.51 -0.01
N LYS A 43 -5.80 7.14 -0.41
CA LYS A 43 -5.07 6.01 0.15
C LYS A 43 -3.69 6.50 0.55
N PRO A 44 -3.54 7.05 1.77
CA PRO A 44 -2.22 7.39 2.28
C PRO A 44 -1.36 6.13 2.27
N ARG A 45 -0.10 6.26 1.85
CA ARG A 45 0.85 5.17 1.94
C ARG A 45 0.92 4.78 3.41
N LYS A 46 0.48 3.57 3.76
CA LYS A 46 0.81 3.03 5.08
C LYS A 46 2.29 2.71 4.99
N ASP A 47 3.11 3.48 5.71
CA ASP A 47 4.57 3.30 5.76
C ASP A 47 4.91 1.99 6.45
N ARG A 48 4.75 0.91 5.69
CA ARG A 48 5.21 -0.41 6.08
C ARG A 48 6.53 -0.66 5.39
N HIS A 49 7.59 -0.47 6.16
CA HIS A 49 8.93 -0.84 5.74
C HIS A 49 9.19 -2.29 6.14
N TRP A 50 9.59 -3.12 5.18
CA TRP A 50 9.83 -4.56 5.39
C TRP A 50 10.78 -4.84 6.56
N ARG A 51 11.75 -3.95 6.83
CA ARG A 51 12.71 -4.09 7.94
C ARG A 51 12.25 -3.48 9.27
N ARG A 52 11.23 -2.61 9.27
CA ARG A 52 10.76 -1.95 10.51
C ARG A 52 9.50 -2.61 11.07
N ASN A 53 8.58 -2.99 10.19
CA ASN A 53 7.28 -3.56 10.53
C ASN A 53 7.05 -4.78 9.65
N ASP A 54 7.58 -5.93 10.09
CA ASP A 54 7.45 -7.18 9.37
C ASP A 54 6.03 -7.78 9.53
N ILE A 55 5.62 -8.60 8.56
CA ILE A 55 4.30 -9.30 8.58
C ILE A 55 4.47 -10.79 8.92
N ASP A 56 5.68 -11.18 9.34
CA ASP A 56 6.01 -12.51 9.85
C ASP A 56 5.72 -12.58 11.37
#